data_AF-A0AAE1HV75-F1
#
_entry.id   AF-A0AAE1HV75-F1
#
_cell.length_a   1.000
_cell.length_b   1.000
_cell.length_c   1.000
_cell.angle_alpha   90.00
_cell.angle_beta   90.00
_cell.angle_gamma   90.00
#
_symmetry.space_group_name_H-M   'P 1'
#
loop_
_entity.id
_entity.type
_entity.pdbx_description
1 polymer ?
#
loop_
_entity_poly.entity_id
_entity_poly.type
_entity_poly.pdbx_seq_one_letter_code
_entity_poly.pdbx_strand_id
1 'polypeptide(L)'
;MDRHIIEKNRYYFLRRKKLTLSFGLISLTLLKSHFPDRKVWIKHWIARRRMQGAHHNLFMELQLEDPMKYRRCLRMNSELFETLVNKVTPLIVKKDTHLRKAISPAERLDRFSFPIYCDEGFPLSQEVLIPYPKDLVRGRVDRRIFNYRLSRPRRCSKNAFGVMANRF
;
A
#
# COMPACT_ATOMS: atom_id res chain seq x y z
N MET A 1 -45.36 60.38 -5.70
CA MET A 1 -45.16 59.38 -6.77
C MET A 1 -43.82 58.62 -6.63
N ASP A 2 -42.92 59.09 -5.75
CA ASP A 2 -41.51 58.65 -5.70
C ASP A 2 -41.21 57.40 -4.84
N ARG A 3 -42.04 57.07 -3.84
CA ARG A 3 -41.77 55.91 -2.95
C ARG A 3 -41.76 54.58 -3.71
N HIS A 4 -42.64 54.44 -4.70
CA HIS A 4 -42.74 53.23 -5.52
C HIS A 4 -41.53 53.06 -6.46
N ILE A 5 -40.94 54.17 -6.93
CA ILE A 5 -39.75 54.15 -7.79
C ILE A 5 -38.51 53.75 -6.97
N ILE A 6 -38.40 54.26 -5.73
CA ILE A 6 -37.29 53.95 -4.82
C ILE A 6 -37.31 52.46 -4.41
N GLU A 7 -38.48 51.92 -4.06
CA GLU A 7 -38.61 50.48 -3.74
C GLU A 7 -38.31 49.59 -4.93
N LYS A 8 -38.79 49.96 -6.12
CA LYS A 8 -38.52 49.23 -7.37
C LYS A 8 -37.02 49.25 -7.71
N ASN A 9 -36.34 50.39 -7.53
CA ASN A 9 -34.89 50.50 -7.71
C ASN A 9 -34.11 49.67 -6.67
N ARG A 10 -34.56 49.67 -5.41
CA ARG A 10 -33.97 48.83 -4.34
C ARG A 10 -34.15 47.33 -4.65
N TYR A 11 -35.31 46.94 -5.16
CA TYR A 11 -35.58 45.57 -5.62
C TYR A 11 -34.64 45.16 -6.76
N TYR A 12 -34.51 45.98 -7.81
CA TYR A 12 -33.59 45.68 -8.92
C TYR A 12 -32.13 45.64 -8.49
N PHE A 13 -31.71 46.52 -7.57
CA PHE A 13 -30.37 46.51 -7.00
C PHE A 13 -30.07 45.24 -6.20
N LEU A 14 -31.00 44.81 -5.34
CA LEU A 14 -30.89 43.56 -4.58
C LEU A 14 -30.88 42.34 -5.50
N ARG A 15 -31.69 42.32 -6.57
CA ARG A 15 -31.71 41.26 -7.58
C ARG A 15 -30.37 41.16 -8.33
N ARG A 16 -29.77 42.29 -8.72
CA ARG A 16 -28.46 42.33 -9.39
C ARG A 16 -27.33 41.84 -8.46
N LYS A 17 -27.34 42.23 -7.18
CA LYS A 17 -26.38 41.71 -6.17
C LYS A 17 -26.50 40.20 -5.96
N LYS A 18 -27.72 39.66 -5.92
CA LYS A 18 -27.96 38.21 -5.83
C LYS A 18 -27.50 37.46 -7.09
N LEU A 19 -27.70 38.06 -8.27
CA LEU A 19 -27.22 37.50 -9.54
C LEU A 19 -25.70 37.49 -9.62
N THR A 20 -25.01 38.55 -9.20
CA THR A 20 -23.54 38.58 -9.18
C THR A 20 -22.96 37.61 -8.16
N LEU A 21 -23.60 37.45 -6.99
CA LEU A 21 -23.20 36.46 -5.98
C LEU A 21 -23.38 35.02 -6.48
N SER A 22 -24.53 34.72 -7.10
CA SER A 22 -24.78 33.39 -7.67
C SER A 22 -23.85 33.07 -8.84
N PHE A 23 -23.58 34.03 -9.73
CA PHE A 23 -22.58 33.87 -10.78
C PHE A 23 -21.18 33.63 -10.22
N GLY A 24 -20.79 34.36 -9.18
CA GLY A 24 -19.52 34.14 -8.47
C GLY A 24 -19.40 32.74 -7.88
N LEU A 25 -20.47 32.23 -7.24
CA LEU A 25 -20.51 30.86 -6.70
C LEU A 25 -20.42 29.79 -7.80
N ILE A 26 -21.11 29.99 -8.92
CA ILE A 26 -21.04 29.08 -10.08
C ILE A 26 -19.62 29.11 -10.67
N SER A 27 -19.01 30.28 -10.83
CA SER A 27 -17.65 30.40 -11.35
C SER A 27 -16.61 29.75 -10.42
N LEU A 28 -16.80 29.85 -9.10
CA LEU A 28 -15.91 29.23 -8.11
C LEU A 28 -16.01 27.71 -8.10
N THR A 29 -17.21 27.16 -8.27
CA THR A 29 -17.45 25.72 -8.36
C THR A 29 -16.90 25.13 -9.65
N LEU A 30 -17.03 25.84 -10.78
CA LEU A 30 -16.40 25.48 -12.05
C LEU A 30 -14.87 25.52 -11.98
N LEU A 31 -14.28 26.49 -11.29
CA LEU A 31 -12.82 26.56 -11.08
C LEU A 31 -12.32 25.39 -10.21
N LYS A 32 -13.13 24.95 -9.23
CA LYS A 32 -12.76 23.85 -8.34
C LYS A 32 -12.80 22.48 -9.01
N SER A 33 -13.65 22.28 -10.03
CA SER A 33 -13.73 20.99 -10.75
C SER A 33 -12.51 20.69 -11.62
N HIS A 34 -11.69 21.71 -11.93
CA HIS A 34 -10.52 21.58 -12.79
C HIS A 34 -9.22 21.25 -12.04
N PHE A 35 -9.24 21.13 -10.71
CA PHE A 35 -8.05 20.67 -9.99
C PHE A 35 -7.89 19.15 -10.14
N PRO A 36 -6.79 18.67 -10.73
CA PRO A 36 -6.57 17.23 -10.87
C PRO A 36 -6.52 16.58 -9.48
N ASP A 37 -7.12 15.40 -9.37
CA ASP A 37 -7.06 14.59 -8.14
C ASP A 37 -5.61 14.45 -7.70
N ARG A 38 -5.29 15.04 -6.54
CA ARG A 38 -3.95 14.94 -5.98
C ARG A 38 -3.67 13.46 -5.72
N LYS A 39 -2.59 12.94 -6.32
CA LYS A 39 -2.14 11.56 -6.08
C LYS A 39 -1.84 11.40 -4.59
N VAL A 40 -2.75 10.74 -3.88
CA VAL A 40 -2.58 10.47 -2.44
C VAL A 40 -1.33 9.62 -2.22
N TRP A 41 -0.38 10.14 -1.43
CA TRP A 41 0.90 9.48 -1.12
C TRP A 41 0.72 8.14 -0.38
N ILE A 42 -0.25 8.07 0.52
CA ILE A 42 -0.64 6.85 1.25
C ILE A 42 -2.08 6.51 0.89
N LYS A 43 -2.30 5.33 0.32
CA LYS A 43 -3.67 4.84 0.09
C LYS A 43 -4.35 4.59 1.44
N HIS A 44 -5.64 4.93 1.56
CA HIS A 44 -6.40 4.81 2.81
C HIS A 44 -6.28 3.44 3.49
N TRP A 45 -6.31 2.35 2.73
CA TRP A 45 -6.13 1.00 3.28
C TRP A 45 -4.74 0.75 3.87
N ILE A 46 -3.68 1.38 3.32
CA ILE A 46 -2.32 1.30 3.87
C ILE A 46 -2.23 2.09 5.18
N ALA A 47 -2.96 3.21 5.30
CA ALA A 47 -3.03 3.97 6.54
C ALA A 47 -3.66 3.16 7.68
N ARG A 48 -4.63 2.29 7.36
CA ARG A 48 -5.29 1.37 8.32
C ARG A 48 -4.47 0.11 8.66
N ARG A 49 -3.25 -0.06 8.13
CA ARG A 49 -2.44 -1.29 8.30
C ARG A 49 -2.17 -1.69 9.76
N ARG A 50 -2.17 -0.74 10.69
CA ARG A 50 -1.96 -1.04 12.12
C ARG A 50 -3.17 -1.74 12.75
N MET A 51 -4.37 -1.42 12.27
CA MET A 51 -5.64 -1.97 12.78
C MET A 51 -6.15 -3.15 11.97
N GLN A 52 -5.81 -3.20 10.67
CA GLN A 52 -6.35 -4.16 9.71
C GLN A 52 -5.28 -4.98 8.99
N GLY A 53 -4.01 -4.85 9.40
CA GLY A 53 -2.90 -5.56 8.76
C GLY A 53 -2.77 -6.99 9.30
N ALA A 54 -2.39 -7.91 8.41
CA ALA A 54 -2.18 -9.32 8.76
C ALA A 54 -1.15 -9.50 9.89
N HIS A 55 -0.09 -8.67 9.94
CA HIS A 55 0.91 -8.73 11.01
C HIS A 55 0.30 -8.49 12.39
N HIS A 56 -0.38 -7.37 12.57
CA HIS A 56 -0.88 -6.94 13.88
C HIS A 56 -2.11 -7.73 14.35
N ASN A 57 -2.83 -8.38 13.43
CA ASN A 57 -4.03 -9.16 13.76
C ASN A 57 -3.69 -10.66 13.65
N LEU A 58 -3.68 -11.19 12.42
CA LEU A 58 -3.57 -12.62 12.15
C LEU A 58 -2.27 -13.25 12.66
N PHE A 59 -1.10 -12.63 12.44
CA PHE A 59 0.17 -13.27 12.78
C PHE A 59 0.46 -13.23 14.28
N MET A 60 0.06 -12.18 15.00
CA MET A 60 0.12 -12.14 16.45
C MET A 60 -0.80 -13.19 17.10
N GLU A 61 -2.04 -13.30 16.61
CA GLU A 61 -3.00 -14.31 17.07
C GLU A 61 -2.47 -15.73 16.80
N LEU A 62 -2.00 -16.01 15.58
CA LEU A 62 -1.45 -17.31 15.22
C LEU A 62 -0.19 -17.67 16.03
N GLN A 63 0.65 -16.70 16.37
CA GLN A 63 1.84 -16.96 17.19
C GLN A 63 1.46 -17.45 18.60
N LEU A 64 0.33 -17.00 19.14
CA LEU A 64 -0.15 -17.34 20.48
C LEU A 64 -1.02 -18.61 20.49
N GLU A 65 -1.93 -18.76 19.53
CA GLU A 65 -2.93 -19.83 19.51
C GLU A 65 -2.45 -21.11 18.80
N ASP A 66 -1.71 -20.97 17.68
CA ASP A 66 -1.31 -22.12 16.85
C ASP A 66 0.06 -21.88 16.18
N PRO A 67 1.16 -22.19 16.89
CA PRO A 67 2.51 -22.06 16.36
C PRO A 67 2.76 -22.89 15.09
N MET A 68 2.03 -24.00 14.90
CA MET A 68 2.18 -24.85 13.72
C MET A 68 1.55 -24.22 12.49
N LYS A 69 0.42 -23.55 12.65
CA LYS A 69 -0.23 -22.77 11.59
C LYS A 69 0.53 -21.47 11.30
N TYR A 70 1.08 -20.82 12.33
CA TYR A 70 2.05 -19.73 12.14
C TYR A 70 3.24 -20.19 11.28
N ARG A 71 3.84 -21.33 11.63
CA ARG A 71 4.94 -21.94 10.87
C ARG A 71 4.53 -22.30 9.45
N ARG A 72 3.30 -22.75 9.22
CA ARG A 72 2.81 -23.04 7.87
C ARG A 72 2.61 -21.76 7.04
N CYS A 73 2.11 -20.70 7.65
CA CYS A 73 1.87 -19.41 7.00
C CYS A 73 3.16 -18.67 6.65
N LEU A 74 4.11 -18.58 7.59
CA LEU A 74 5.36 -17.84 7.42
C LEU A 74 6.55 -18.72 7.02
N ARG A 75 6.35 -20.05 6.99
CA ARG A 75 7.38 -21.07 6.69
C ARG A 75 8.60 -21.02 7.60
N MET A 76 8.43 -20.46 8.79
CA MET A 76 9.48 -20.19 9.76
C MET A 76 8.94 -20.35 11.17
N ASN A 77 9.77 -20.81 12.11
CA ASN A 77 9.37 -20.85 13.52
C ASN A 77 9.31 -19.42 14.08
N SER A 78 8.47 -19.18 15.08
CA SER A 78 8.39 -17.88 15.78
C SER A 78 9.74 -17.44 16.34
N GLU A 79 10.47 -18.36 16.96
CA GLU A 79 11.80 -18.12 17.51
C GLU A 79 12.84 -17.73 16.44
N LEU A 80 12.78 -18.40 15.29
CA LEU A 80 13.69 -18.11 14.17
C LEU A 80 13.34 -16.77 13.51
N PHE A 81 12.04 -16.44 13.43
CA PHE A 81 11.57 -15.13 12.99
C PHE A 81 12.10 -14.03 13.91
N GLU A 82 11.95 -14.15 15.23
CA GLU A 82 12.44 -13.15 16.18
C GLU A 82 13.95 -12.98 16.10
N THR A 83 14.69 -14.08 16.00
CA THR A 83 16.15 -14.06 15.81
C THR A 83 16.53 -13.32 14.53
N LEU A 84 15.81 -13.57 13.43
CA LEU A 84 16.02 -12.88 12.16
C LEU A 84 15.69 -11.39 12.26
N VAL A 85 14.57 -11.04 12.88
CA VAL A 85 14.17 -9.64 13.13
C VAL A 85 15.27 -8.94 13.90
N ASN A 86 15.80 -9.52 14.97
CA ASN A 86 16.85 -8.92 15.78
C ASN A 86 18.15 -8.67 14.97
N LYS A 87 18.56 -9.63 14.14
CA LYS A 87 19.76 -9.49 13.28
C LYS A 87 19.58 -8.47 12.16
N VAL A 88 18.40 -8.41 11.56
CA VAL A 88 18.13 -7.58 10.38
C VAL A 88 17.67 -6.17 10.75
N THR A 89 17.05 -5.98 11.92
CA THR A 89 16.61 -4.67 12.46
C THR A 89 17.64 -3.57 12.27
N PRO A 90 18.91 -3.70 12.72
CA PRO A 90 19.89 -2.61 12.54
C PRO A 90 20.15 -2.25 11.06
N LEU A 91 19.89 -3.15 10.12
CA LEU A 91 20.11 -2.95 8.69
C LEU A 91 18.89 -2.35 7.97
N ILE A 92 17.67 -2.58 8.48
CA ILE A 92 16.43 -2.22 7.75
C ILE A 92 15.57 -1.16 8.45
N VAL A 93 15.92 -0.77 9.67
CA VAL A 93 15.22 0.30 10.42
C VAL A 93 15.17 1.58 9.58
N LYS A 94 13.97 2.15 9.52
CA LYS A 94 13.71 3.43 8.87
C LYS A 94 13.23 4.42 9.91
N LYS A 95 13.66 5.67 9.79
CA LYS A 95 13.18 6.76 10.64
C LYS A 95 11.75 7.13 10.25
N ASP A 96 10.94 7.44 11.26
CA ASP A 96 9.64 8.06 11.05
C ASP A 96 9.80 9.45 10.45
N THR A 97 8.83 9.84 9.64
CA THR A 97 8.77 11.17 9.03
C THR A 97 7.44 11.82 9.41
N HIS A 98 7.37 13.16 9.41
CA HIS A 98 6.11 13.87 9.65
C HIS A 98 4.97 13.45 8.71
N LEU A 99 5.32 12.92 7.52
CA LEU A 99 4.36 12.47 6.51
C LEU A 99 3.86 11.03 6.74
N ARG A 100 4.67 10.18 7.40
CA ARG A 100 4.31 8.77 7.64
C ARG A 100 5.18 8.11 8.70
N LYS A 101 4.57 7.21 9.46
CA LYS A 101 5.27 6.21 10.27
C LYS A 101 5.91 5.15 9.37
N ALA A 102 7.18 4.86 9.61
CA ALA A 102 7.91 3.75 9.04
C ALA A 102 7.18 2.43 9.33
N ILE A 103 7.31 1.50 8.39
CA ILE A 103 6.84 0.12 8.60
C ILE A 103 7.87 -0.53 9.52
N SER A 104 7.41 -1.20 10.59
CA SER A 104 8.31 -1.85 11.54
C SER A 104 9.16 -2.90 10.82
N PRO A 105 10.40 -3.17 11.29
CA PRO A 105 11.25 -4.23 10.73
C PRO A 105 10.54 -5.59 10.67
N ALA A 106 9.82 -5.96 11.73
CA ALA A 106 9.03 -7.19 11.80
C ALA A 106 7.91 -7.23 10.74
N GLU A 107 7.06 -6.18 10.66
CA GLU A 107 5.99 -6.10 9.66
C GLU A 107 6.53 -6.12 8.22
N ARG A 108 7.74 -5.59 8.00
CA ARG A 108 8.43 -5.69 6.72
C ARG A 108 8.84 -7.12 6.41
N LEU A 109 9.44 -7.83 7.37
CA LEU A 109 9.90 -9.21 7.18
C LEU A 109 8.73 -10.17 6.96
N ASP A 110 7.63 -10.03 7.69
CA ASP A 110 6.42 -10.82 7.49
C ASP A 110 5.84 -10.70 6.09
N ARG A 111 5.86 -9.48 5.52
CA ARG A 111 5.43 -9.25 4.14
C ARG A 111 6.31 -9.99 3.12
N PHE A 112 7.55 -10.35 3.47
CA PHE A 112 8.48 -11.07 2.62
C PHE A 112 8.50 -12.58 2.84
N SER A 113 7.85 -13.11 3.89
CA SER A 113 7.84 -14.55 4.22
C SER A 113 6.93 -15.42 3.32
N PHE A 114 6.40 -14.85 2.24
CA PHE A 114 5.67 -15.58 1.19
C PHE A 114 6.65 -16.34 0.27
N PRO A 115 6.24 -17.50 -0.28
CA PRO A 115 6.98 -18.76 -0.31
C PRO A 115 8.41 -18.67 -0.84
N ILE A 116 9.23 -19.57 -0.27
CA ILE A 116 10.60 -19.83 -0.71
C ILE A 116 10.59 -20.02 -2.22
N TYR A 117 11.39 -19.17 -2.87
CA TYR A 117 11.70 -19.28 -4.29
C TYR A 117 12.53 -20.54 -4.48
N CYS A 118 11.95 -21.53 -5.13
CA CYS A 118 12.71 -22.61 -5.72
C CYS A 118 12.94 -22.24 -7.19
N ASP A 119 14.20 -22.28 -7.66
CA ASP A 119 14.50 -22.26 -9.10
C ASP A 119 13.86 -23.50 -9.77
N GLU A 120 13.74 -23.48 -11.11
CA GLU A 120 13.01 -24.44 -11.96
C GLU A 120 13.37 -25.94 -11.79
N GLY A 121 14.27 -26.29 -10.87
CA GLY A 121 14.69 -27.67 -10.56
C GLY A 121 13.92 -28.38 -9.43
N PHE A 122 12.94 -27.75 -8.78
CA PHE A 122 12.14 -28.42 -7.73
C PHE A 122 10.76 -28.86 -8.25
N PRO A 123 10.27 -30.05 -7.85
CA PRO A 123 8.96 -30.54 -8.28
C PRO A 123 7.85 -29.60 -7.81
N LEU A 124 6.80 -29.49 -8.63
CA LEU A 124 5.63 -28.68 -8.34
C LEU A 124 4.95 -29.22 -7.08
N SER A 125 5.04 -28.48 -5.97
CA SER A 125 4.35 -28.79 -4.71
C SER A 125 3.34 -27.69 -4.42
N GLN A 126 2.27 -28.01 -3.69
CA GLN A 126 1.27 -27.03 -3.19
C GLN A 126 1.91 -25.91 -2.36
N GLU A 127 3.16 -26.10 -1.99
CA GLU A 127 3.95 -25.28 -1.12
C GLU A 127 4.95 -24.36 -1.85
N VAL A 128 5.17 -24.55 -3.16
CA VAL A 128 6.22 -23.84 -3.89
C VAL A 128 5.63 -23.09 -5.07
N LEU A 129 5.87 -21.77 -5.13
CA LEU A 129 5.43 -20.91 -6.24
C LEU A 129 6.54 -20.79 -7.28
N ILE A 130 6.38 -21.49 -8.40
CA ILE A 130 7.32 -21.49 -9.53
C ILE A 130 6.84 -20.46 -10.58
N PRO A 131 7.74 -19.62 -11.13
CA PRO A 131 7.37 -18.71 -12.21
C PRO A 131 6.94 -19.49 -13.46
N TYR A 132 5.99 -18.95 -14.22
CA TYR A 132 5.67 -19.51 -15.53
C TYR A 132 6.86 -19.38 -16.48
N PRO A 133 7.20 -20.44 -17.25
CA PRO A 133 8.17 -20.37 -18.34
C PRO A 133 7.89 -19.20 -19.28
N LYS A 134 8.95 -18.57 -19.82
CA LYS A 134 8.81 -17.36 -20.66
C LYS A 134 7.92 -17.59 -21.88
N ASP A 135 7.95 -18.79 -22.44
CA ASP A 135 7.12 -19.17 -23.61
C ASP A 135 5.63 -19.18 -23.27
N LEU A 136 5.28 -19.61 -22.05
CA LEU A 136 3.91 -19.67 -21.53
C LEU A 136 3.36 -18.30 -21.11
N VAL A 137 4.20 -17.27 -21.03
CA VAL A 137 3.85 -15.89 -20.65
C VAL A 137 3.52 -15.03 -21.89
N ARG A 138 3.96 -15.44 -23.09
CA ARG A 138 3.75 -14.67 -24.32
C ARG A 138 2.25 -14.65 -24.67
N GLY A 139 1.63 -13.47 -24.62
CA GLY A 139 0.20 -13.27 -24.91
C GLY A 139 -0.77 -13.38 -23.73
N ARG A 140 -0.31 -13.80 -22.53
CA ARG A 140 -1.16 -13.96 -21.33
C ARG A 140 -0.83 -12.94 -20.24
N VAL A 141 -1.71 -11.96 -20.07
CA VAL A 141 -1.53 -10.82 -19.14
C VAL A 141 -1.52 -11.28 -17.67
N ASP A 142 -2.37 -12.23 -17.31
CA ASP A 142 -2.46 -12.88 -16.00
C ASP A 142 -1.13 -13.52 -15.59
N ARG A 143 -0.53 -14.33 -16.46
CA ARG A 143 0.77 -15.00 -16.21
C ARG A 143 1.91 -14.00 -16.12
N ARG A 144 1.88 -12.94 -16.92
CA ARG A 144 2.85 -11.85 -16.85
C ARG A 144 2.75 -11.08 -15.54
N ILE A 145 1.53 -10.77 -15.08
CA ILE A 145 1.28 -10.11 -13.79
C ILE A 145 1.73 -11.00 -12.65
N PHE A 146 1.42 -12.29 -12.71
CA PHE A 146 1.86 -13.27 -11.72
C PHE A 146 3.39 -13.33 -11.63
N ASN A 147 4.10 -13.54 -12.75
CA ASN A 147 5.57 -13.57 -12.77
C ASN A 147 6.17 -12.24 -12.31
N TYR A 148 5.56 -11.11 -12.65
CA TYR A 148 6.00 -9.81 -12.17
C TYR A 148 5.84 -9.66 -10.66
N ARG A 149 4.70 -10.08 -10.09
CA ARG A 149 4.46 -10.08 -8.64
C ARG A 149 5.42 -11.02 -7.93
N LEU A 150 5.63 -12.21 -8.47
CA LEU A 150 6.58 -13.21 -7.98
C LEU A 150 8.04 -12.70 -8.10
N SER A 151 8.37 -11.85 -9.08
CA SER A 151 9.73 -11.28 -9.16
C SER A 151 10.08 -10.28 -8.05
N ARG A 152 9.09 -9.71 -7.35
CA ARG A 152 9.30 -8.64 -6.36
C ARG A 152 9.90 -9.17 -5.06
N PRO A 153 9.32 -10.17 -4.37
CA PRO A 153 9.95 -10.73 -3.19
C PRO A 153 11.28 -11.43 -3.55
N ARG A 154 11.41 -12.05 -4.74
CA ARG A 154 12.69 -12.63 -5.23
C ARG A 154 13.83 -11.64 -5.25
N ARG A 155 13.57 -10.42 -5.73
CA ARG A 155 14.59 -9.36 -5.78
C ARG A 155 14.98 -8.91 -4.38
N CYS A 156 14.03 -8.83 -3.46
CA CYS A 156 14.31 -8.50 -2.07
C CYS A 156 15.16 -9.58 -1.39
N SER A 157 14.83 -10.86 -1.55
CA SER A 157 15.64 -11.95 -0.99
C SER A 157 17.01 -12.05 -1.64
N LYS A 158 17.12 -12.00 -2.98
CA LYS A 158 18.42 -12.00 -3.69
C LYS A 158 19.31 -10.82 -3.29
N ASN A 159 18.74 -9.63 -3.13
CA ASN A 159 19.50 -8.47 -2.66
C ASN A 159 19.97 -8.66 -1.21
N ALA A 160 19.13 -9.20 -0.33
CA ALA A 160 19.52 -9.51 1.04
C ALA A 160 20.65 -10.56 1.09
N PHE A 161 20.53 -11.65 0.32
CA PHE A 161 21.59 -12.66 0.21
C PHE A 161 22.86 -12.10 -0.41
N GLY A 162 22.78 -11.23 -1.42
CA GLY A 162 23.96 -10.57 -2.00
C GLY A 162 24.68 -9.67 -1.00
N VAL A 163 23.94 -8.96 -0.14
CA VAL A 163 24.53 -8.18 0.97
C VAL A 163 25.19 -9.10 2.01
N MET A 164 24.58 -10.26 2.31
CA MET A 164 25.17 -11.22 3.24
C MET A 164 26.43 -11.89 2.67
N ALA A 165 26.41 -12.31 1.39
CA ALA A 165 27.52 -12.97 0.72
C ALA A 165 28.72 -12.04 0.44
N ASN A 166 28.51 -10.72 0.35
CA ASN A 166 29.62 -9.76 0.25
C ASN A 166 30.24 -9.43 1.61
N ARG A 167 29.61 -9.84 2.71
CA ARG A 167 30.02 -9.49 4.08
C ARG A 167 30.66 -10.66 4.83
N PHE A 168 30.51 -11.88 4.31
CA PHE A 168 31.08 -13.13 4.83
C PHE A 168 31.81 -13.87 3.74
#